data_AF-A0A0H1EFF7-F1
#
_entry.id   AF-A0A0H1EFF7-F1
#
_cell.length_a   1.000
_cell.length_b   1.000
_cell.length_c   1.000
_cell.angle_alpha   90.00
_cell.angle_beta   90.00
_cell.angle_gamma   90.00
#
_symmetry.space_group_name_H-M   'P 1'
#
loop_
_entity.id
_entity.type
_entity.pdbx_description
1 polymer ?
#
loop_
_entity_poly.entity_id
_entity_poly.type
_entity_poly.pdbx_seq_one_letter_code
_entity_poly.pdbx_strand_id
1 'polypeptide(L)'
;MFDLLKKQFNSFRLKKVLMDKGIKNYVVLYFKDNEKALCIVRNGKKYNRCYLLKLSFYDYSIVKSYVADGDFLIYKGICKTGMVAYLLDNRKKWKSVEVWDID
;
A
#
# COMPACT_ATOMS: atom_id res chain seq x y z
N MET A 1 -8.90 19.82 -10.43
CA MET A 1 -8.72 20.17 -8.99
C MET A 1 -9.17 19.05 -8.06
N PHE A 2 -10.36 18.47 -8.25
CA PHE A 2 -10.87 17.33 -7.46
C PHE A 2 -9.98 16.08 -7.44
N ASP A 3 -9.44 15.64 -8.59
CA ASP A 3 -8.59 14.44 -8.64
C ASP A 3 -7.27 14.60 -7.87
N LEU A 4 -6.72 15.80 -7.85
CA LEU A 4 -5.49 16.10 -7.11
C LEU A 4 -5.73 16.00 -5.60
N LEU A 5 -6.85 16.55 -5.13
CA LEU A 5 -7.28 16.46 -3.72
C LEU A 5 -7.58 15.01 -3.32
N LYS A 6 -8.29 14.26 -4.17
CA LYS A 6 -8.59 12.84 -3.95
C LYS A 6 -7.30 12.01 -3.85
N LYS A 7 -6.34 12.25 -4.74
CA LYS A 7 -5.02 11.61 -4.69
C LYS A 7 -4.29 11.92 -3.39
N GLN A 8 -4.23 13.20 -2.98
CA GLN A 8 -3.56 13.60 -1.74
C GLN A 8 -4.20 12.94 -0.52
N PHE A 9 -5.54 12.95 -0.45
CA PHE A 9 -6.29 12.35 0.65
C PHE A 9 -6.06 10.84 0.74
N ASN A 10 -6.14 10.12 -0.38
CA ASN A 10 -5.92 8.67 -0.41
C ASN A 10 -4.47 8.31 -0.09
N SER A 11 -3.50 9.07 -0.59
CA SER A 11 -2.09 8.89 -0.27
C SER A 11 -1.82 9.08 1.23
N PHE A 12 -2.46 10.08 1.85
CA PHE A 12 -2.39 10.29 3.31
C PHE A 12 -2.99 9.13 4.10
N ARG A 13 -4.12 8.56 3.65
CA ARG A 13 -4.74 7.38 4.28
C ARG A 13 -3.83 6.16 4.21
N LEU A 14 -3.25 5.88 3.04
CA LEU A 14 -2.31 4.76 2.89
C LEU A 14 -1.06 4.96 3.76
N LYS A 15 -0.50 6.18 3.79
CA LYS A 15 0.61 6.52 4.69
C LYS A 15 0.28 6.19 6.15
N LYS A 16 -0.90 6.57 6.63
CA LYS A 16 -1.32 6.25 8.01
C LYS A 16 -1.32 4.75 8.29
N VAL A 17 -1.82 3.95 7.34
CA VAL A 17 -1.83 2.48 7.47
C VAL A 17 -0.42 1.91 7.52
N LEU A 18 0.47 2.37 6.64
CA LEU A 18 1.86 1.90 6.57
C LEU A 18 2.71 2.34 7.77
N MET A 19 2.29 3.38 8.50
CA MET A 19 2.97 3.86 9.71
C MET A 19 2.33 3.38 11.02
N ASP A 20 1.17 2.72 10.95
CA ASP A 20 0.41 2.29 12.13
C ASP A 20 1.11 1.09 12.81
N LYS A 21 1.57 1.33 14.05
CA LYS A 21 2.26 0.34 14.90
C LYS A 21 1.30 -0.44 15.81
N GLY A 22 -0.01 -0.25 15.67
CA GLY A 22 -1.01 -0.94 16.48
C GLY A 22 -0.99 -2.45 16.25
N ILE A 23 -1.18 -3.24 17.31
CA ILE A 23 -1.17 -4.71 17.26
C ILE A 23 -2.24 -5.32 16.34
N LYS A 24 -3.27 -4.55 16.00
CA LYS A 24 -4.35 -4.95 15.09
C LYS A 24 -4.05 -4.59 13.62
N ASN A 25 -2.89 -4.03 13.32
CA ASN A 25 -2.53 -3.64 11.97
C ASN A 25 -1.87 -4.82 11.24
N TYR A 26 -2.61 -5.40 10.30
CA TYR A 26 -2.13 -6.44 9.39
C TYR A 26 -2.29 -5.90 7.98
N VAL A 27 -1.19 -5.85 7.23
CA VAL A 27 -1.13 -5.29 5.90
C VAL A 27 -0.47 -6.29 4.98
N VAL A 28 -1.22 -6.78 4.00
CA VAL A 28 -0.77 -7.71 2.95
C VAL A 28 -0.59 -6.94 1.65
N LEU A 29 0.36 -7.36 0.82
CA LEU A 29 0.56 -6.83 -0.51
C LEU A 29 0.28 -7.90 -1.55
N TYR A 30 -0.46 -7.51 -2.60
CA TYR A 30 -0.65 -8.29 -3.81
C TYR A 30 -0.20 -7.51 -5.04
N PHE A 31 0.28 -8.22 -6.07
CA PHE A 31 0.70 -7.59 -7.31
C PHE A 31 -0.44 -7.60 -8.36
N LYS A 32 -0.56 -6.49 -9.08
CA LYS A 32 -1.43 -6.39 -10.26
C LYS A 32 -0.58 -6.04 -11.48
N ASP A 33 0.03 -7.08 -12.04
CA ASP A 33 1.07 -6.99 -13.08
C ASP A 33 0.64 -6.14 -14.29
N ASN A 34 -0.58 -6.39 -14.80
CA ASN A 34 -1.12 -5.69 -15.97
C ASN A 34 -1.23 -4.17 -15.78
N GLU A 35 -1.34 -3.70 -14.54
CA GLU A 35 -1.50 -2.29 -14.19
C GLU A 35 -0.26 -1.68 -13.52
N LYS A 36 0.81 -2.48 -13.33
CA LYS A 36 2.02 -2.08 -12.60
C LYS A 36 1.67 -1.46 -11.25
N ALA A 37 0.72 -2.11 -10.57
CA ALA A 37 0.11 -1.63 -9.36
C ALA A 37 0.30 -2.63 -8.21
N LEU A 38 0.34 -2.10 -7.00
CA LEU A 38 0.34 -2.86 -5.77
C LEU A 38 -1.06 -2.74 -5.15
N CYS A 39 -1.70 -3.87 -4.88
CA CYS A 39 -2.91 -3.90 -4.07
C CYS A 39 -2.49 -4.14 -2.61
N ILE A 40 -2.50 -3.08 -1.83
CA ILE A 40 -2.16 -3.13 -0.40
C ILE A 40 -3.46 -3.28 0.38
N VAL A 41 -3.60 -4.36 1.11
CA VAL A 41 -4.82 -4.70 1.84
C VAL A 41 -4.55 -4.63 3.33
N ARG A 42 -5.28 -3.76 4.04
CA ARG A 42 -5.30 -3.74 5.49
C ARG A 42 -6.46 -4.57 5.99
N ASN A 43 -6.17 -5.64 6.74
CA ASN A 43 -7.22 -6.46 7.33
C ASN A 43 -7.84 -5.73 8.52
N GLY A 44 -9.17 -5.65 8.53
CA GLY A 44 -9.95 -5.03 9.58
C GLY A 44 -10.88 -6.02 10.26
N LYS A 45 -11.53 -5.58 11.36
CA LYS A 45 -12.49 -6.44 12.09
C LYS A 45 -13.82 -6.65 11.35
N LYS A 46 -14.25 -5.66 10.57
CA LYS A 46 -15.54 -5.67 9.86
C LYS A 46 -15.39 -5.75 8.34
N TYR A 47 -14.37 -5.07 7.81
CA TYR A 47 -14.09 -4.97 6.39
C TYR A 47 -12.58 -4.91 6.21
N ASN A 48 -12.10 -5.43 5.09
CA ASN A 48 -10.74 -5.23 4.63
C ASN A 48 -10.69 -3.95 3.78
N ARG A 49 -9.69 -3.11 4.03
CA ARG A 49 -9.50 -1.88 3.26
C ARG A 49 -8.41 -2.06 2.24
N CYS A 50 -8.76 -1.91 0.97
CA CYS A 50 -7.85 -2.05 -0.15
C CYS A 50 -7.33 -0.69 -0.61
N TYR A 51 -6.06 -0.67 -1.01
CA TYR A 51 -5.39 0.47 -1.60
C TYR A 51 -4.68 0.02 -2.88
N LEU A 52 -5.16 0.46 -4.04
CA LEU A 52 -4.45 0.24 -5.30
C LEU A 52 -3.47 1.38 -5.52
N LEU A 53 -2.19 1.08 -5.36
CA LEU A 53 -1.09 2.02 -5.53
C LEU A 53 -0.44 1.80 -6.90
N LYS A 54 -0.62 2.76 -7.82
CA LYS A 54 0.06 2.76 -9.13
C LYS A 54 1.44 3.42 -9.00
N LEU A 55 2.47 2.70 -9.45
CA LEU A 55 3.86 3.12 -9.37
C LEU A 55 4.47 3.40 -10.76
N SER A 56 5.69 3.93 -10.76
CA SER A 56 6.54 3.85 -11.95
C SER A 56 6.91 2.38 -12.21
N PHE A 57 7.28 2.05 -13.46
CA PHE A 57 7.76 0.70 -13.78
C PHE A 57 8.97 0.31 -12.93
N TYR A 58 9.87 1.26 -12.69
CA TYR A 58 11.08 1.05 -11.91
C TYR A 58 10.78 0.76 -10.44
N ASP A 59 9.96 1.59 -9.78
CA ASP A 59 9.62 1.40 -8.37
C ASP A 59 8.81 0.10 -8.17
N TYR A 60 7.91 -0.21 -9.11
CA TYR A 60 7.16 -1.47 -9.09
C TYR A 60 8.09 -2.70 -9.20
N SER A 61 9.05 -2.66 -10.12
CA SER A 61 10.00 -3.77 -10.33
C SER A 61 10.91 -3.96 -9.12
N ILE A 62 11.33 -2.87 -8.47
CA ILE A 62 12.05 -2.93 -7.19
C ILE A 62 11.19 -3.67 -6.18
N VAL A 63 9.97 -3.21 -5.88
CA VAL A 63 9.13 -3.87 -4.86
C VAL A 63 8.94 -5.35 -5.17
N LYS A 64 8.66 -5.71 -6.43
CA LYS A 64 8.47 -7.11 -6.87
C LYS A 64 9.71 -8.00 -6.69
N SER A 65 10.90 -7.42 -6.67
CA SER A 65 12.14 -8.18 -6.43
C SER A 65 12.42 -8.47 -4.95
N TYR A 66 11.76 -7.77 -4.01
CA TYR A 66 12.02 -7.90 -2.57
C TYR A 66 10.87 -8.51 -1.76
N VAL A 67 9.66 -8.56 -2.30
CA VAL A 67 8.50 -9.17 -1.63
C VAL A 67 7.71 -10.01 -2.63
N ALA A 68 7.15 -11.12 -2.13
CA ALA A 68 6.30 -12.01 -2.91
C ALA A 68 4.82 -11.56 -2.85
N ASP A 69 4.03 -12.09 -3.79
CA ASP A 69 2.59 -11.89 -3.80
C ASP A 69 1.96 -12.55 -2.56
N GLY A 70 1.12 -11.83 -1.84
CA GLY A 70 0.50 -12.28 -0.58
C GLY A 70 1.36 -12.07 0.67
N ASP A 71 2.55 -11.46 0.56
CA ASP A 71 3.39 -11.20 1.72
C ASP A 71 2.80 -10.13 2.65
N PHE A 72 2.98 -10.33 3.95
CA PHE A 72 2.74 -9.29 4.93
C PHE A 72 3.81 -8.21 4.82
N LEU A 73 3.40 -6.98 4.47
CA LEU A 73 4.22 -5.79 4.71
C LEU A 73 4.31 -5.47 6.20
N ILE A 74 3.18 -5.62 6.90
CA ILE A 74 3.04 -5.38 8.33
C ILE A 74 2.24 -6.53 8.94
N TYR A 75 2.75 -7.11 10.02
CA TYR A 75 2.04 -8.13 10.79
C TYR A 75 2.05 -7.74 12.27
N LYS A 76 0.87 -7.56 12.87
CA LYS A 76 0.69 -7.08 14.24
C LYS A 76 1.38 -5.73 14.51
N GLY A 77 1.34 -4.81 13.55
CA GLY A 77 1.99 -3.50 13.66
C GLY A 77 3.52 -3.50 13.47
N ILE A 78 4.12 -4.68 13.24
CA ILE A 78 5.56 -4.83 12.99
C ILE A 78 5.80 -4.91 11.49
N CYS A 79 6.62 -4.01 10.95
CA CYS A 79 7.06 -4.07 9.55
C CYS A 79 7.90 -5.33 9.33
N LYS A 80 7.59 -6.10 8.29
CA LYS A 80 8.30 -7.35 7.96
C LYS A 80 9.33 -7.21 6.85
N THR A 81 9.35 -6.05 6.20
CA THR A 81 10.22 -5.76 5.06
C THR A 81 10.63 -4.29 5.06
N GLY A 82 11.83 -4.01 4.55
CA GLY A 82 12.29 -2.64 4.27
C GLY A 82 11.46 -1.94 3.18
N MET A 83 10.65 -2.68 2.42
CA MET A 83 9.79 -2.11 1.37
C MET A 83 8.75 -1.12 1.91
N VAL A 84 8.35 -1.23 3.18
CA VAL A 84 7.45 -0.24 3.80
C VAL A 84 8.11 1.14 3.84
N ALA A 85 9.38 1.22 4.26
CA ALA A 85 10.13 2.47 4.29
C ALA A 85 10.35 3.02 2.88
N TYR A 86 10.78 2.15 1.96
CA TYR A 86 10.97 2.51 0.55
C TYR A 86 9.70 3.13 -0.08
N LEU A 87 8.52 2.53 0.16
CA LEU A 87 7.24 3.06 -0.32
C LEU A 87 6.94 4.44 0.27
N LEU A 88 7.15 4.63 1.58
CA LEU A 88 6.89 5.88 2.30
C LEU A 88 7.80 7.03 1.85
N ASP A 89 9.08 6.73 1.60
CA ASP A 89 10.09 7.70 1.15
C ASP A 89 9.81 8.14 -0.29
N ASN A 90 9.35 7.22 -1.14
CA ASN A 90 9.02 7.50 -2.53
C ASN A 90 7.57 7.98 -2.75
N ARG A 91 6.81 8.31 -1.69
CA ARG A 91 5.39 8.66 -1.78
C ARG A 91 5.04 9.80 -2.74
N LYS A 92 5.96 10.77 -2.93
CA LYS A 92 5.74 11.89 -3.85
C LYS A 92 5.70 11.42 -5.32
N LYS A 93 6.31 10.27 -5.62
CA LYS A 93 6.36 9.64 -6.95
C LYS A 93 5.16 8.73 -7.24
N TRP A 94 4.31 8.46 -6.25
CA TRP A 94 3.10 7.65 -6.44
C TRP A 94 2.21 8.29 -7.50
N LYS A 95 1.79 7.50 -8.50
CA LYS A 95 1.00 8.02 -9.61
C LYS A 95 -0.44 8.25 -9.18
N SER A 96 -1.05 7.25 -8.57
CA SER A 96 -2.40 7.31 -7.99
C SER A 96 -2.53 6.35 -6.81
N VAL A 97 -3.52 6.64 -5.96
CA VAL A 97 -3.96 5.74 -4.89
C VAL A 97 -5.48 5.68 -4.94
N GLU A 98 -6.01 4.52 -5.27
CA GLU A 98 -7.44 4.23 -5.23
C GLU A 98 -7.75 3.45 -3.95
N VAL A 99 -8.94 3.67 -3.37
CA VAL A 99 -9.31 3.08 -2.08
C VAL A 99 -10.75 2.59 -2.15
N TRP A 100 -10.98 1.37 -1.69
CA TRP A 100 -12.30 0.77 -1.51
C TRP A 100 -12.25 -0.21 -0.33
N ASP A 101 -13.42 -0.59 0.15
CA ASP A 101 -13.57 -1.59 1.22
C ASP A 101 -14.17 -2.87 0.59
N ILE A 102 -13.72 -4.03 1.06
CA ILE A 102 -14.27 -5.35 0.72
C ILE A 102 -14.59 -6.10 2.02
N ASP A 103 -15.49 -7.07 1.95
CA ASP A 103 -15.89 -7.88 3.10
C ASP A 103 -14.72 -8.73 3.67
#